data_AF-A0A936WUJ5-F1
#
_entry.id   AF-A0A936WUJ5-F1
#
_cell.length_a   1.000
_cell.length_b   1.000
_cell.length_c   1.000
_cell.angle_alpha   90.00
_cell.angle_beta   90.00
_cell.angle_gamma   90.00
#
_symmetry.space_group_name_H-M   'P 1'
#
loop_
_entity.id
_entity.type
_entity.pdbx_description
1 polymer ?
#
loop_
_entity_poly.entity_id
_entity_poly.type
_entity_poly.pdbx_seq_one_letter_code
_entity_poly.pdbx_strand_id
1 'polypeptide(L)' 'MKKKGLELKDLNVQELQDKLKEERTALTKVRFSHTVSPVENPMQLRSKRKEVARILTELRKRELTAK' A
#
# COMPACT_ATOMS: atom_id res chain seq x y z
N MET A 1 16.25 -3.70 9.53
CA MET A 1 15.39 -4.87 9.24
C MET A 1 14.84 -4.77 7.83
N LYS A 2 15.32 -5.61 6.91
CA LYS A 2 14.83 -5.72 5.53
C LYS A 2 13.34 -6.10 5.55
N LYS A 3 12.43 -5.13 5.39
CA LYS A 3 11.05 -5.46 5.00
C LYS A 3 11.17 -6.14 3.63
N LYS A 4 10.91 -7.44 3.55
CA LYS A 4 10.73 -8.24 2.33
C LYS A 4 10.28 -7.32 1.19
N GLY A 5 11.23 -6.95 0.33
CA GLY A 5 10.99 -6.19 -0.90
C GLY A 5 10.55 -7.09 -2.06
N LEU A 6 10.03 -8.26 -1.70
CA LEU A 6 9.56 -9.35 -2.56
C LEU A 6 8.08 -9.43 -2.19
N GLU A 7 7.14 -8.91 -2.97
CA GLU A 7 6.58 -9.59 -4.15
C GLU A 7 5.98 -8.59 -5.17
N LEU A 8 6.17 -7.27 -5.00
CA LEU A 8 5.56 -6.29 -5.91
C LEU A 8 6.09 -6.39 -7.35
N LYS A 9 7.31 -6.92 -7.52
CA LYS A 9 7.90 -7.17 -8.84
C LYS A 9 7.33 -8.40 -9.53
N ASP A 10 6.87 -9.37 -8.74
CA ASP A 10 6.40 -10.66 -9.24
C ASP A 10 4.92 -10.61 -9.64
N LEU A 11 4.18 -9.61 -9.13
CA LEU A 11 2.77 -9.37 -9.45
C LEU A 11 2.61 -8.73 -10.84
N ASN A 12 1.55 -9.10 -11.57
CA ASN A 12 1.17 -8.42 -12.81
C ASN A 12 0.59 -7.01 -12.52
N VAL A 13 0.50 -6.14 -13.54
CA VAL A 13 -0.06 -4.78 -13.42
C VAL A 13 -1.49 -4.81 -12.90
N GLN A 14 -2.31 -5.76 -13.35
CA GLN A 14 -3.69 -5.95 -12.87
C GLN A 14 -3.72 -6.33 -11.39
N GLU A 15 -2.91 -7.31 -10.98
CA GLU A 15 -2.83 -7.74 -9.58
C GLU A 15 -2.32 -6.61 -8.65
N LEU A 16 -1.39 -5.79 -9.14
CA LEU A 16 -0.95 -4.58 -8.41
C LEU A 16 -2.08 -3.56 -8.26
N GLN A 17 -2.93 -3.39 -9.27
CA GLN A 17 -4.08 -2.49 -9.20
C GLN A 17 -5.15 -3.00 -8.23
N ASP A 18 -5.40 -4.32 -8.21
CA ASP A 18 -6.36 -4.91 -7.28
C ASP A 18 -5.86 -4.84 -5.84
N LYS A 19 -4.58 -5.16 -5.61
CA LYS A 19 -3.92 -4.99 -4.31
C LYS A 19 -3.91 -3.53 -3.85
N LEU A 20 -3.77 -2.58 -4.77
CA LEU A 20 -3.88 -1.16 -4.47
C LEU A 20 -5.28 -0.78 -3.97
N LYS A 21 -6.35 -1.31 -4.58
CA LYS A 21 -7.73 -1.05 -4.15
C LYS A 21 -7.99 -1.61 -2.75
N GLU A 22 -7.54 -2.84 -2.50
CA GLU A 22 -7.65 -3.48 -1.19
C GLU A 22 -6.93 -2.68 -0.11
N GLU A 23 -5.66 -2.33 -0.34
CA GLU A 23 -4.85 -1.58 0.64
C GLU A 23 -5.38 -0.16 0.88
N ARG A 24 -5.95 0.50 -0.14
CA ARG A 24 -6.64 1.79 0.03
C ARG A 24 -7.87 1.66 0.92
N THR A 25 -8.65 0.60 0.74
CA THR A 25 -9.86 0.32 1.54
C THR A 25 -9.49 -0.04 2.98
N ALA A 26 -8.42 -0.80 3.18
CA ALA A 26 -7.88 -1.07 4.51
C ALA A 26 -7.40 0.22 5.19
N LEU A 27 -6.72 1.10 4.46
CA LEU A 27 -6.24 2.38 4.98
C LEU A 27 -7.39 3.33 5.38
N THR A 28 -8.46 3.41 4.59
CA THR A 28 -9.64 4.22 4.95
C THR A 28 -10.34 3.67 6.19
N LYS A 29 -10.45 2.34 6.33
CA LYS A 29 -10.99 1.70 7.54
C LYS A 29 -10.16 2.03 8.79
N VAL A 30 -8.84 1.93 8.70
CA VAL A 30 -7.93 2.27 9.82
C VAL A 30 -7.98 3.77 10.15
N ARG A 31 -8.11 4.63 9.12
CA ARG A 31 -8.27 6.08 9.34
C ARG A 31 -9.57 6.39 10.06
N PHE A 32 -10.68 5.76 9.64
CA PHE A 32 -11.99 5.95 10.26
C PHE A 32 -12.01 5.41 11.70
N SER A 33 -11.44 4.23 11.94
CA SER A 33 -11.33 3.68 13.29
C SER A 33 -10.53 4.63 14.18
N HIS A 34 -9.40 5.17 13.70
CA HIS A 34 -8.56 6.13 14.45
C HIS A 34 -9.27 7.46 14.76
N THR A 35 -10.18 7.93 13.90
CA THR A 35 -10.96 9.15 14.17
C THR A 35 -12.10 8.92 15.16
N VAL A 36 -12.72 7.74 15.15
CA VAL A 36 -13.87 7.41 16.02
C VAL A 36 -13.40 7.01 17.41
N SER A 37 -12.32 6.25 17.48
CA SER A 37 -11.60 5.96 18.71
C SER A 37 -10.13 6.11 18.40
N PRO A 38 -9.39 7.03 19.05
CA PRO A 38 -7.94 7.10 18.87
C PRO A 38 -7.31 5.78 19.34
N VAL A 39 -7.24 4.79 18.45
CA VAL A 39 -6.72 3.44 18.71
C VAL A 39 -5.19 3.42 18.55
N GLU A 40 -4.64 2.34 19.08
CA GLU A 40 -3.62 2.14 20.11
C GLU A 40 -2.16 2.15 19.59
N ASN A 41 -1.95 2.21 18.26
CA ASN A 41 -0.62 2.13 17.68
C ASN A 41 -0.45 2.88 16.33
N PRO A 42 0.00 4.16 16.33
CA PRO A 42 0.15 4.98 15.11
C PRO A 42 1.15 4.41 14.09
N MET A 43 1.99 3.45 14.52
CA MET A 43 2.88 2.67 13.67
C MET A 43 2.16 1.90 12.55
N GLN A 44 0.94 1.41 12.80
CA GLN A 44 0.18 0.65 11.81
C GLN A 44 -0.28 1.54 10.65
N LEU A 45 -0.81 2.73 10.95
CA LEU A 45 -1.20 3.72 9.93
C LEU A 45 0.00 4.16 9.09
N ARG A 46 1.17 4.34 9.71
CA ARG A 46 2.42 4.65 8.99
C ARG A 46 2.84 3.50 8.07
N SER A 47 2.71 2.25 8.52
CA SER A 47 3.06 1.08 7.72
C SER A 47 2.15 0.93 6.51
N LYS A 48 0.82 1.07 6.69
CA LYS A 48 -0.16 1.00 5.61
C LYS A 48 0.01 2.11 4.57
N ARG A 49 0.28 3.35 5.00
CA ARG A 49 0.64 4.44 4.08
C ARG A 49 1.87 4.11 3.23
N LYS A 50 2.90 3.54 3.84
CA LYS A 50 4.13 3.13 3.10
C LYS A 50 3.87 2.01 2.11
N GLU A 51 2.97 1.09 2.42
CA GLU A 51 2.60 -0.04 1.55
C GLU A 51 1.92 0.46 0.28
N VAL A 52 0.90 1.32 0.41
CA VAL A 52 0.23 1.99 -0.73
C VAL A 52 1.23 2.76 -1.59
N ALA A 53 2.13 3.54 -0.96
CA ALA A 53 3.14 4.32 -1.68
C ALA A 53 4.10 3.45 -2.51
N ARG A 54 4.47 2.26 -1.99
CA ARG A 54 5.33 1.32 -2.73
C ARG A 54 4.63 0.74 -3.96
N ILE A 55 3.36 0.36 -3.84
CA ILE A 55 2.58 -0.16 -4.97
C ILE A 55 2.46 0.91 -6.07
N LEU A 56 2.13 2.15 -5.70
CA LEU A 56 2.06 3.27 -6.65
C LEU A 56 3.39 3.56 -7.33
N THR A 57 4.49 3.47 -6.58
CA THR A 57 5.84 3.66 -7.13
C THR A 57 6.18 2.60 -8.17
N GLU A 58 5.84 1.34 -7.90
CA GLU A 58 6.09 0.23 -8.84
C GLU A 58 5.21 0.35 -10.09
N LEU A 59 3.93 0.67 -9.94
CA LEU A 59 3.03 0.95 -11.07
C LEU A 59 3.60 2.08 -11.95
N ARG A 60 4.01 3.20 -11.33
CA ARG A 60 4.60 4.32 -12.07
C ARG A 60 5.90 3.95 -12.76
N LYS A 61 6.74 3.15 -12.11
CA LYS A 61 7.99 2.67 -12.70
C LYS A 61 7.70 1.84 -13.96
N ARG A 62 6.71 0.95 -13.93
CA ARG A 62 6.30 0.15 -15.09
C ARG A 62 5.74 1.00 -16.22
N GLU A 63 4.92 2.00 -15.90
CA GLU A 63 4.43 2.98 -16.90
C GLU A 63 5.57 3.72 -17.60
N LEU A 64 6.61 4.11 -16.85
CA LEU A 64 7.75 4.83 -17.40
C LEU A 64 8.69 3.93 -18.22
N THR A 65 8.79 2.64 -17.91
CA THR A 65 9.61 1.68 -18.67
C THR A 65 8.90 1.11 -19.90
N ALA A 66 7.56 1.13 -19.93
CA ALA A 66 6.76 0.69 -21.08
C ALA A 66 6.62 1.78 -22.15
N LYS A 67 7.28 2.92 -21.97
CA LYS A 67 7.30 4.08 -22.86
C LYS A 67 8.66 4.19 -23.54
#